data_AF-A0A3M7BW31-F1
#
_entry.id   AF-A0A3M7BW31-F1
#
_cell.length_a   1.000
_cell.length_b   1.000
_cell.length_c   1.000
_cell.angle_alpha   90.00
_cell.angle_beta   90.00
_cell.angle_gamma   90.00
#
_symmetry.space_group_name_H-M   'P 1'
#
loop_
_entity.id
_entity.type
_entity.pdbx_description
1 polymer ?
#
loop_
_entity_poly.entity_id
_entity_poly.type
_entity_poly.pdbx_seq_one_letter_code
_entity_poly.pdbx_strand_id
1 'polypeptide(L)'
;MLRTVVAESSEGLVLKNPRSEYRLNERNDDWIKVKPEYMTEFGEALDCIVIGGYYGSGNRGGRLSSFLCGLRVDETQISQGANPQKCYSFFKVGGGFAAQDYAELRHRTEGKWIDYDPARPPTEWFELGGGSRQHERPDVWIKPEDSVVLSVKAASVAPTDQFKMGLTLRFPRFKKLRTDKAWEQALSISEFVHLKARAEGEKEEKKFKVDDARKKRSTRKRKREMVIQGQEEGEEAKAAYAGPATKVFEGLNFFIMSEAVKPLKKSKAEIEALVKANAGNVVASEKDPSAILVADRNLVKVASLIKRDERSIVRPNWLYDCVKQGELDLGRPGLLLPFEPKHLFFTVSSDYGKFDDNVDEFGDSYTRDVEPGELLQLFKEMPVRVKKEYDADEVREQLDPHNLGLDSLPGCMFQSVVAYCANDVDEDAKRLLRFADATVFEDLLEERQLTHVIAQQDSDAVRGIRATVAGWRKQPRIVIQEWVLDSWKEKTLLDEERYPSR
;
A
#
# COMPACT_ATOMS: atom_id res chain seq x y z
N MET A 1 19.95 20.93 -1.24
CA MET A 1 21.10 20.53 -0.41
C MET A 1 21.23 19.01 -0.31
N LEU A 2 20.22 18.28 0.18
CA LEU A 2 20.29 16.81 0.28
C LEU A 2 20.59 16.11 -1.06
N ARG A 3 19.94 16.55 -2.16
CA ARG A 3 20.22 16.07 -3.53
C ARG A 3 21.68 16.29 -3.97
N THR A 4 22.34 17.33 -3.47
CA THR A 4 23.74 17.65 -3.78
C THR A 4 24.70 16.78 -2.95
N VAL A 5 24.40 16.59 -1.65
CA VAL A 5 25.14 15.70 -0.74
C VAL A 5 25.12 14.25 -1.24
N VAL A 6 23.97 13.78 -1.75
CA VAL A 6 23.83 12.46 -2.38
C VAL A 6 24.63 12.37 -3.68
N ALA A 7 24.60 13.42 -4.52
CA ALA A 7 25.37 13.46 -5.77
C ALA A 7 26.90 13.50 -5.52
N GLU A 8 27.34 14.11 -4.43
CA GLU A 8 28.74 14.25 -4.02
C GLU A 8 29.21 13.09 -3.09
N SER A 9 28.45 11.98 -2.99
CA SER A 9 28.81 10.77 -2.21
C SER A 9 29.18 11.02 -0.74
N SER A 10 28.63 12.06 -0.13
CA SER A 10 28.91 12.41 1.27
C SER A 10 28.04 11.59 2.23
N GLU A 11 28.54 11.24 3.43
CA GLU A 11 27.88 10.32 4.38
C GLU A 11 26.45 10.74 4.79
N GLY A 12 26.18 12.05 4.78
CA GLY A 12 24.88 12.62 5.10
C GLY A 12 24.98 14.12 5.38
N LEU A 13 23.87 14.69 5.82
CA LEU A 13 23.76 16.09 6.23
C LEU A 13 23.66 16.15 7.76
N VAL A 14 24.36 17.10 8.38
CA VAL A 14 24.13 17.45 9.78
C VAL A 14 23.38 18.78 9.82
N LEU A 15 22.15 18.75 10.32
CA LEU A 15 21.35 19.94 10.59
C LEU A 15 21.58 20.34 12.03
N LYS A 16 22.11 21.55 12.24
CA LYS A 16 22.33 22.10 13.58
C LYS A 16 21.45 23.32 13.77
N ASN A 17 20.75 23.38 14.90
CA ASN A 17 20.10 24.60 15.37
C ASN A 17 21.18 25.62 15.79
N PRO A 18 21.32 26.78 15.14
CA PRO A 18 22.35 27.77 15.47
C PRO A 18 22.23 28.35 16.89
N ARG A 19 21.03 28.25 17.50
CA ARG A 19 20.76 28.71 18.87
C ARG A 19 20.99 27.62 19.92
N SER A 20 21.38 26.41 19.50
CA SER A 20 21.63 25.32 20.45
C SER A 20 22.99 25.46 21.13
N GLU A 21 22.99 25.25 22.44
CA GLU A 21 24.23 25.16 23.21
C GLU A 21 24.87 23.78 23.02
N TYR A 22 26.20 23.72 23.13
CA TYR A 22 26.90 22.45 23.14
C TYR A 22 26.63 21.71 24.45
N ARG A 23 26.03 20.52 24.34
CA ARG A 23 25.79 19.65 25.51
C ARG A 23 26.60 18.36 25.40
N LEU A 24 27.38 18.07 26.44
CA LEU A 24 28.28 16.93 26.46
C LEU A 24 27.50 15.62 26.54
N ASN A 25 27.77 14.70 25.61
CA ASN A 25 27.20 13.34 25.57
C ASN A 25 25.67 13.26 25.46
N GLU A 26 25.01 14.35 25.04
CA GLU A 26 23.56 14.39 24.87
C GLU A 26 23.19 14.14 23.41
N ARG A 27 22.15 13.31 23.18
CA ARG A 27 21.50 13.17 21.87
C ARG A 27 20.22 14.00 21.91
N ASN A 28 20.27 15.20 21.32
CA ASN A 28 19.14 16.12 21.25
C ASN A 28 18.68 16.32 19.79
N ASP A 29 17.49 16.87 19.63
CA ASP A 29 16.90 17.20 18.32
C ASP A 29 17.48 18.49 17.72
N ASP A 30 18.42 19.15 18.40
CA ASP A 30 19.10 20.32 17.89
C ASP A 30 20.14 19.96 16.82
N TRP A 31 20.76 18.78 16.92
CA TRP A 31 21.84 18.32 16.04
C TRP A 31 21.42 17.03 15.33
N ILE A 32 20.63 17.18 14.26
CA ILE A 32 20.03 16.06 13.53
C ILE A 32 20.98 15.60 12.42
N LYS A 33 21.30 14.30 12.43
CA LYS A 33 22.03 13.65 11.33
C LYS A 33 21.02 13.05 10.36
N VAL A 34 20.91 13.64 9.17
CA VAL A 34 20.09 13.11 8.07
C VAL A 34 21.00 12.33 7.14
N LYS A 35 20.91 11.01 7.17
CA LYS A 35 21.61 10.15 6.21
C LYS A 35 20.63 9.72 5.12
N PRO A 36 21.04 9.74 3.83
CA PRO A 36 20.29 9.04 2.80
C PRO A 36 20.13 7.59 3.27
N GLU A 37 18.89 7.11 3.34
CA GLU A 37 18.70 5.71 3.70
C GLU A 37 19.36 4.81 2.65
N TYR A 38 19.91 3.73 3.17
CA TYR A 38 20.73 2.70 2.56
C TYR A 38 20.34 2.31 1.12
N MET A 39 21.36 1.97 0.32
CA MET A 39 21.33 1.69 -1.12
C MET A 39 19.98 1.23 -1.68
N THR A 40 19.23 2.14 -2.28
CA THR A 40 18.15 1.79 -3.23
C THR A 40 18.71 1.34 -4.59
N GLU A 41 20.02 1.48 -4.81
CA GLU A 41 20.69 1.34 -6.10
C GLU A 41 21.02 -0.13 -6.47
N PHE A 42 21.12 -1.02 -5.49
CA PHE A 42 21.44 -2.44 -5.71
C PHE A 42 20.19 -3.34 -5.71
N GLY A 43 19.00 -2.75 -5.85
CA GLY A 43 17.75 -3.38 -5.41
C GLY A 43 17.59 -3.22 -3.89
N GLU A 44 16.35 -3.27 -3.38
CA GLU A 44 16.04 -2.90 -2.01
C GLU A 44 16.73 -3.74 -0.90
N ALA A 45 17.43 -4.83 -1.25
CA ALA A 45 18.24 -5.67 -0.37
C ALA A 45 19.04 -6.73 -1.18
N LEU A 46 20.13 -7.23 -0.59
CA LEU A 46 20.90 -8.38 -1.09
C LEU A 46 20.52 -9.63 -0.31
N ASP A 47 20.18 -10.72 -1.00
CA ASP A 47 19.80 -11.99 -0.38
C ASP A 47 21.01 -12.94 -0.31
N CYS A 48 21.69 -13.00 0.83
CA CYS A 48 22.93 -13.75 0.99
C CYS A 48 22.76 -14.91 1.99
N ILE A 49 23.50 -16.00 1.77
CA ILE A 49 23.43 -17.19 2.62
C ILE A 49 24.30 -17.03 3.87
N VAL A 50 23.84 -17.53 5.01
CA VAL A 50 24.65 -17.62 6.23
C VAL A 50 25.66 -18.76 6.09
N ILE A 51 26.93 -18.51 6.37
CA ILE A 51 27.98 -19.54 6.36
C ILE A 51 28.66 -19.71 7.72
N GLY A 52 28.49 -18.75 8.63
CA GLY A 52 29.06 -18.80 9.96
C GLY A 52 28.33 -17.94 10.99
N GLY A 53 28.58 -18.21 12.26
CA GLY A 53 28.00 -17.52 13.41
C GLY A 53 29.05 -17.12 14.44
N TYR A 54 28.76 -16.05 15.18
CA TYR A 54 29.59 -15.57 16.29
C TYR A 54 28.74 -15.45 17.56
N TYR A 55 29.24 -15.99 18.66
CA TYR A 55 28.59 -15.86 19.96
C TYR A 55 28.62 -14.42 20.44
N GLY A 56 27.49 -13.95 20.97
CA GLY A 56 27.41 -12.65 21.62
C GLY A 56 28.13 -12.64 22.97
N SER A 57 28.45 -11.44 23.43
CA SER A 57 28.94 -11.17 24.78
C SER A 57 27.88 -10.41 25.61
N GLY A 58 28.05 -10.38 26.94
CA GLY A 58 27.14 -9.68 27.86
C GLY A 58 25.72 -10.21 27.82
N ASN A 59 24.72 -9.33 27.68
CA ASN A 59 23.28 -9.69 27.62
C ASN A 59 22.90 -10.61 26.44
N ARG A 60 23.80 -10.77 25.45
CA ARG A 60 23.63 -11.71 24.33
C ARG A 60 24.55 -12.94 24.43
N GLY A 61 25.13 -13.17 25.61
CA GLY A 61 25.97 -14.32 25.93
C GLY A 61 25.27 -15.65 25.72
N GLY A 62 26.02 -16.67 25.27
CA GLY A 62 25.51 -18.03 25.04
C GLY A 62 24.60 -18.17 23.81
N ARG A 63 24.52 -17.15 22.96
CA ARG A 63 23.65 -17.13 21.77
C ARG A 63 24.42 -16.53 20.59
N LEU A 64 24.21 -17.07 19.38
CA LEU A 64 24.73 -16.43 18.17
C LEU A 64 24.10 -15.05 17.99
N SER A 65 24.93 -14.03 17.85
CA SER A 65 24.51 -12.62 17.83
C SER A 65 24.82 -11.92 16.51
N SER A 66 25.81 -12.43 15.79
CA SER A 66 26.23 -11.96 14.46
C SER A 66 26.48 -13.15 13.55
N PHE A 67 26.33 -12.94 12.25
CA PHE A 67 26.42 -13.98 11.24
C PHE A 67 27.37 -13.54 10.12
N LEU A 68 28.21 -14.48 9.68
CA LEU A 68 29.02 -14.36 8.48
C LEU A 68 28.16 -14.80 7.29
N CYS A 69 28.01 -13.91 6.30
CA CYS A 69 27.26 -14.17 5.08
C CYS A 69 28.20 -14.35 3.90
N GLY A 70 27.83 -15.25 2.99
CA GLY A 70 28.57 -15.56 1.77
C GLY A 70 27.72 -15.44 0.50
N LEU A 71 28.40 -15.54 -0.63
CA LEU A 71 27.82 -15.66 -1.97
C LEU A 71 28.08 -17.06 -2.51
N ARG A 72 27.10 -17.62 -3.23
CA ARG A 72 27.21 -18.94 -3.84
C ARG A 72 28.16 -18.90 -5.04
N VAL A 73 28.95 -19.96 -5.24
CA VAL A 73 29.73 -20.13 -6.48
C VAL A 73 28.83 -20.35 -7.70
N ASP A 74 29.29 -19.90 -8.87
CA ASP A 74 28.62 -20.10 -10.14
C ASP A 74 29.23 -21.26 -10.93
N GLU A 75 28.61 -21.59 -12.08
CA GLU A 75 29.09 -22.60 -13.03
C GLU A 75 30.57 -22.39 -13.41
N THR A 76 31.05 -21.14 -13.42
CA THR A 76 32.46 -20.83 -13.71
C THR A 76 33.43 -21.42 -12.69
N GLN A 77 33.17 -21.28 -11.39
CA GLN A 77 34.02 -21.86 -10.36
C GLN A 77 33.78 -23.37 -10.22
N ILE A 78 32.54 -23.82 -10.44
CA ILE A 78 32.22 -25.26 -10.45
C ILE A 78 33.01 -25.98 -11.55
N SER A 79 33.08 -25.39 -12.75
CA SER A 79 33.88 -25.91 -13.86
C SER A 79 35.39 -25.93 -13.57
N GLN A 80 35.85 -25.09 -12.64
CA GLN A 80 37.23 -25.08 -12.14
C GLN A 80 37.48 -26.09 -10.99
N GLY A 81 36.50 -26.95 -10.70
CA GLY A 81 36.59 -27.99 -9.69
C GLY A 81 36.11 -27.60 -8.29
N ALA A 82 35.40 -26.46 -8.14
CA ALA A 82 34.77 -26.11 -6.86
C ALA A 82 33.53 -26.98 -6.59
N ASN A 83 33.31 -27.34 -5.32
CA ASN A 83 32.06 -27.98 -4.89
C ASN A 83 30.87 -27.04 -5.21
N PRO A 84 29.76 -27.53 -5.80
CA PRO A 84 28.57 -26.71 -6.11
C PRO A 84 27.96 -26.00 -4.90
N GLN A 85 28.11 -26.56 -3.70
CA GLN A 85 27.65 -25.94 -2.46
C GLN A 85 28.59 -24.84 -1.96
N LYS A 86 29.79 -24.71 -2.53
CA LYS A 86 30.82 -23.82 -2.01
C LYS A 86 30.38 -22.35 -2.01
N CYS A 87 30.74 -21.63 -0.96
CA CYS A 87 30.41 -20.21 -0.81
C CYS A 87 31.66 -19.36 -0.56
N TYR A 88 31.70 -18.13 -1.07
CA TYR A 88 32.75 -17.16 -0.77
C TYR A 88 32.28 -16.18 0.29
N SER A 89 33.07 -15.99 1.35
CA SER A 89 32.73 -15.03 2.40
C SER A 89 32.65 -13.61 1.85
N PHE A 90 31.67 -12.84 2.33
CA PHE A 90 31.36 -11.52 1.78
C PHE A 90 31.20 -10.42 2.84
N PHE A 91 30.37 -10.60 3.87
CA PHE A 91 30.25 -9.62 4.95
C PHE A 91 29.77 -10.26 6.26
N LYS A 92 29.95 -9.53 7.37
CA LYS A 92 29.43 -9.87 8.69
C LYS A 92 28.27 -8.96 9.07
N VAL A 93 27.18 -9.51 9.60
CA VAL A 93 26.01 -8.73 10.05
C VAL A 93 25.56 -9.16 11.45
N GLY A 94 25.33 -8.20 12.33
CA GLY A 94 24.82 -8.42 13.69
C GLY A 94 23.83 -7.37 14.18
N GLY A 95 23.46 -6.42 13.30
CA GLY A 95 22.50 -5.36 13.59
C GLY A 95 21.27 -5.47 12.70
N GLY A 96 20.11 -5.05 13.22
CA GLY A 96 18.82 -5.08 12.52
C GLY A 96 17.89 -6.24 12.91
N PHE A 97 18.39 -7.23 13.65
CA PHE A 97 17.59 -8.36 14.13
C PHE A 97 16.77 -7.98 15.38
N ALA A 98 15.48 -8.29 15.36
CA ALA A 98 14.63 -8.34 16.54
C ALA A 98 14.82 -9.66 17.31
N ALA A 99 14.31 -9.72 18.54
CA ALA A 99 14.40 -10.93 19.38
C ALA A 99 13.75 -12.15 18.71
N GLN A 100 12.64 -11.94 17.98
CA GLN A 100 11.93 -12.97 17.23
C GLN A 100 12.75 -13.50 16.05
N ASP A 101 13.46 -12.63 15.33
CA ASP A 101 14.30 -13.05 14.19
C ASP A 101 15.43 -13.99 14.64
N TYR A 102 16.07 -13.68 15.79
CA TYR A 102 17.07 -14.55 16.39
C TYR A 102 16.49 -15.90 16.84
N ALA A 103 15.24 -15.92 17.31
CA ALA A 103 14.56 -17.16 17.70
C ALA A 103 14.24 -18.03 16.49
N GLU A 104 13.72 -17.44 15.40
CA GLU A 104 13.41 -18.17 14.17
C GLU A 104 14.67 -18.72 13.49
N LEU A 105 15.72 -17.90 13.38
CA LEU A 105 16.99 -18.34 12.80
C LEU A 105 17.58 -19.50 13.62
N ARG A 106 17.49 -19.42 14.96
CA ARG A 106 17.92 -20.52 15.83
C ARG A 106 17.11 -21.78 15.58
N HIS A 107 15.78 -21.71 15.56
CA HIS A 107 14.92 -22.87 15.33
C HIS A 107 15.27 -23.57 13.99
N ARG A 108 15.58 -22.81 12.93
CA ARG A 108 15.90 -23.41 11.62
C ARG A 108 17.31 -24.01 11.55
N THR A 109 18.23 -23.52 12.37
CA THR A 109 19.65 -23.91 12.35
C THR A 109 20.06 -24.75 13.58
N GLU A 110 19.09 -25.15 14.40
CA GLU A 110 19.34 -25.90 15.63
C GLU A 110 19.97 -27.28 15.31
N GLY A 111 21.04 -27.63 16.03
CA GLY A 111 21.77 -28.88 15.82
C GLY A 111 22.64 -28.96 14.56
N LYS A 112 22.66 -27.92 13.72
CA LYS A 112 23.38 -27.91 12.43
C LYS A 112 24.71 -27.14 12.47
N TRP A 113 24.99 -26.44 13.57
CA TRP A 113 26.22 -25.67 13.76
C TRP A 113 27.40 -26.60 14.11
N ILE A 114 28.54 -26.36 13.46
CA ILE A 114 29.79 -27.10 13.63
C ILE A 114 30.85 -26.11 14.12
N ASP A 115 31.64 -26.48 15.13
CA ASP A 115 32.72 -25.62 15.63
C ASP A 115 33.77 -25.37 14.53
N TYR A 116 34.22 -24.11 14.44
CA TYR A 116 35.25 -23.74 13.48
C TYR A 116 36.64 -24.13 14.00
N ASP A 117 37.33 -25.03 13.30
CA ASP A 117 38.72 -25.42 13.59
C ASP A 117 39.68 -24.66 12.66
N PRO A 118 40.49 -23.70 13.16
CA PRO A 118 41.43 -22.95 12.33
C PRO A 118 42.53 -23.81 11.69
N ALA A 119 42.85 -24.97 12.28
CA ALA A 119 43.85 -25.91 11.76
C ALA A 119 43.27 -26.76 10.63
N ARG A 120 41.95 -26.96 10.60
CA ARG A 120 41.22 -27.71 9.57
C ARG A 120 40.01 -26.91 9.08
N PRO A 121 40.25 -25.81 8.35
CA PRO A 121 39.17 -24.98 7.85
C PRO A 121 38.30 -25.75 6.85
N PRO A 122 36.97 -25.53 6.84
CA PRO A 122 36.02 -26.21 5.94
C PRO A 122 36.07 -25.62 4.51
N THR A 123 37.24 -25.69 3.87
CA THR A 123 37.53 -25.10 2.54
C THR A 123 36.73 -25.70 1.40
N GLU A 124 36.15 -26.88 1.61
CA GLU A 124 35.21 -27.51 0.68
C GLU A 124 33.89 -26.73 0.61
N TRP A 125 33.42 -26.21 1.75
CA TRP A 125 32.10 -25.58 1.89
C TRP A 125 32.15 -24.06 1.80
N PHE A 126 33.19 -23.42 2.34
CA PHE A 126 33.38 -21.99 2.15
C PHE A 126 34.85 -21.56 2.23
N GLU A 127 35.14 -20.41 1.62
CA GLU A 127 36.46 -19.77 1.70
C GLU A 127 36.39 -18.42 2.41
N LEU A 128 37.39 -18.17 3.26
CA LEU A 128 37.61 -16.91 3.95
C LEU A 128 38.65 -16.02 3.24
N GLY A 129 38.68 -14.73 3.60
CA GLY A 129 39.72 -13.81 3.16
C GLY A 129 41.06 -14.07 3.82
N GLY A 130 42.13 -13.40 3.34
CA GLY A 130 43.47 -13.49 3.95
C GLY A 130 44.26 -14.78 3.68
N GLY A 131 43.78 -15.67 2.80
CA GLY A 131 44.48 -16.91 2.45
C GLY A 131 44.78 -17.77 3.68
N SER A 132 46.06 -18.06 3.93
CA SER A 132 46.50 -18.84 5.09
C SER A 132 46.18 -18.16 6.43
N ARG A 133 46.02 -16.83 6.47
CA ARG A 133 45.70 -16.08 7.69
C ARG A 133 44.23 -16.18 8.08
N GLN A 134 43.32 -16.52 7.17
CA GLN A 134 41.89 -16.72 7.42
C GLN A 134 41.27 -15.55 8.22
N HIS A 135 40.98 -14.43 7.57
CA HIS A 135 40.33 -13.28 8.22
C HIS A 135 38.85 -13.55 8.51
N GLU A 136 38.30 -12.87 9.52
CA GLU A 136 36.89 -12.98 9.96
C GLU A 136 36.41 -14.41 10.28
N ARG A 137 37.24 -15.19 11.00
CA ARG A 137 36.92 -16.57 11.40
C ARG A 137 35.65 -16.61 12.26
N PRO A 138 34.61 -17.36 11.88
CA PRO A 138 33.43 -17.54 12.73
C PRO A 138 33.76 -18.47 13.92
N ASP A 139 32.94 -18.41 14.98
CA ASP A 139 33.06 -19.36 16.10
C ASP A 139 32.51 -20.73 15.69
N VAL A 140 31.42 -20.71 14.93
CA VAL A 140 30.75 -21.90 14.37
C VAL A 140 30.41 -21.66 12.91
N TRP A 141 30.36 -22.73 12.12
CA TRP A 141 29.94 -22.70 10.73
C TRP A 141 28.80 -23.68 10.47
N ILE A 142 28.14 -23.52 9.32
CA ILE A 142 27.01 -24.34 8.92
C ILE A 142 27.18 -24.73 7.45
N LYS A 143 26.76 -25.94 7.09
CA LYS A 143 26.74 -26.36 5.69
C LYS A 143 25.71 -25.54 4.91
N PRO A 144 25.99 -25.14 3.66
CA PRO A 144 25.06 -24.38 2.83
C PRO A 144 23.66 -25.01 2.70
N GLU A 145 23.59 -26.34 2.49
CA GLU A 145 22.32 -27.09 2.41
C GLU A 145 21.43 -26.99 3.66
N ASP A 146 22.06 -26.77 4.81
CA ASP A 146 21.44 -26.71 6.13
C ASP A 146 21.16 -25.28 6.59
N SER A 147 21.60 -24.30 5.80
CA SER A 147 21.63 -22.89 6.16
C SER A 147 20.37 -22.13 5.71
N VAL A 148 20.36 -20.83 6.03
CA VAL A 148 19.27 -19.90 5.74
C VAL A 148 19.77 -18.70 4.93
N VAL A 149 18.87 -18.08 4.18
CA VAL A 149 19.15 -16.87 3.38
C VAL A 149 18.64 -15.62 4.12
N LEU A 150 19.51 -14.62 4.24
CA LEU A 150 19.19 -13.33 4.86
C LEU A 150 19.11 -12.24 3.81
N SER A 151 18.05 -11.44 3.88
CA SER A 151 17.94 -10.20 3.12
C SER A 151 18.59 -9.07 3.92
N VAL A 152 19.61 -8.44 3.34
CA VAL A 152 20.45 -7.43 4.01
C VAL A 152 20.48 -6.13 3.23
N LYS A 153 20.36 -5.01 3.95
CA LYS A 153 20.55 -3.65 3.42
C LYS A 153 21.91 -3.11 3.84
N ALA A 154 22.58 -2.36 2.97
CA ALA A 154 23.88 -1.77 3.24
C ALA A 154 24.01 -0.36 2.62
N ALA A 155 25.01 0.41 3.06
CA ALA A 155 25.21 1.79 2.63
C ALA A 155 26.04 1.93 1.36
N SER A 156 27.07 1.10 1.21
CA SER A 156 27.93 1.05 0.02
C SER A 156 28.62 -0.30 -0.06
N VAL A 157 29.12 -0.67 -1.24
CA VAL A 157 30.10 -1.75 -1.41
C VAL A 157 31.50 -1.13 -1.32
N ALA A 158 32.42 -1.76 -0.58
CA ALA A 158 33.80 -1.30 -0.43
C ALA A 158 34.80 -2.45 -0.65
N PRO A 159 35.98 -2.18 -1.23
CA PRO A 159 37.03 -3.19 -1.34
C PRO A 159 37.63 -3.52 0.02
N THR A 160 37.95 -4.80 0.24
CA THR A 160 38.59 -5.29 1.46
C THR A 160 39.25 -6.65 1.22
N ASP A 161 40.32 -6.93 1.95
CA ASP A 161 41.03 -8.20 2.02
C ASP A 161 40.49 -9.15 3.11
N GLN A 162 39.58 -8.68 3.97
CA GLN A 162 39.02 -9.44 5.08
C GLN A 162 38.12 -10.59 4.63
N PHE A 163 37.50 -10.47 3.46
CA PHE A 163 36.56 -11.45 2.92
C PHE A 163 37.06 -12.00 1.58
N LYS A 164 36.68 -13.24 1.24
CA LYS A 164 37.18 -13.90 0.03
C LYS A 164 36.78 -13.16 -1.25
N MET A 165 35.61 -12.54 -1.25
CA MET A 165 35.10 -11.76 -2.38
C MET A 165 35.99 -10.56 -2.76
N GLY A 166 36.93 -10.12 -1.90
CA GLY A 166 37.70 -8.90 -2.13
C GLY A 166 36.89 -7.61 -1.95
N LEU A 167 35.61 -7.76 -1.60
CA LEU A 167 34.60 -6.72 -1.45
C LEU A 167 33.78 -7.03 -0.21
N THR A 168 33.21 -6.00 0.41
CA THR A 168 32.26 -6.15 1.52
C THR A 168 31.21 -5.04 1.51
N LEU A 169 30.24 -5.18 2.40
CA LEU A 169 29.17 -4.21 2.60
C LEU A 169 29.50 -3.28 3.76
N ARG A 170 29.36 -1.96 3.54
CA ARG A 170 29.47 -0.95 4.60
C ARG A 170 28.13 -0.81 5.31
N PHE A 171 28.15 -0.91 6.64
CA PHE A 171 26.97 -0.83 7.50
C PHE A 171 25.84 -1.80 7.13
N PRO A 172 26.13 -3.11 7.00
CA PRO A 172 25.09 -4.10 6.73
C PRO A 172 24.10 -4.16 7.90
N ARG A 173 22.81 -4.21 7.57
CA ARG A 173 21.68 -4.34 8.48
C ARG A 173 20.76 -5.44 7.97
N PHE A 174 20.43 -6.38 8.84
CA PHE A 174 19.38 -7.36 8.57
C PHE A 174 18.06 -6.65 8.26
N LYS A 175 17.40 -7.06 7.17
CA LYS A 175 16.07 -6.60 6.77
C LYS A 175 15.01 -7.67 7.07
N LYS A 176 15.25 -8.90 6.63
CA LYS A 176 14.30 -10.02 6.75
C LYS A 176 14.99 -11.37 6.55
N LEU A 177 14.51 -12.41 7.23
CA LEU A 177 14.86 -13.81 7.00
C LEU A 177 14.03 -14.33 5.80
N ARG A 178 14.70 -14.82 4.75
CA ARG A 178 14.03 -15.30 3.53
C ARG A 178 13.65 -16.76 3.67
N THR A 179 12.51 -17.00 4.31
CA THR A 179 11.93 -18.34 4.49
C THR A 179 11.40 -18.93 3.20
N ASP A 180 11.20 -18.08 2.19
CA ASP A 180 10.73 -18.40 0.84
C ASP A 180 11.85 -18.87 -0.10
N LYS A 181 13.12 -18.71 0.29
CA LYS A 181 14.28 -19.05 -0.54
C LYS A 181 15.07 -20.21 0.06
N ALA A 182 15.40 -21.17 -0.79
CA ALA A 182 16.38 -22.20 -0.49
C ALA A 182 17.81 -21.69 -0.69
N TRP A 183 18.81 -22.45 -0.24
CA TRP A 183 20.22 -22.05 -0.29
C TRP A 183 20.73 -21.89 -1.74
N GLU A 184 20.19 -22.67 -2.69
CA GLU A 184 20.53 -22.60 -4.12
C GLU A 184 20.13 -21.27 -4.75
N GLN A 185 19.07 -20.64 -4.22
CA GLN A 185 18.51 -19.37 -4.67
C GLN A 185 19.15 -18.15 -3.98
N ALA A 186 20.19 -18.38 -3.16
CA ALA A 186 20.99 -17.30 -2.60
C ALA A 186 21.80 -16.61 -3.72
N LEU A 187 22.10 -15.32 -3.51
CA LEU A 187 22.82 -14.50 -4.47
C LEU A 187 24.18 -15.12 -4.81
N SER A 188 24.44 -15.27 -6.11
CA SER A 188 25.70 -15.81 -6.61
C SER A 188 26.76 -14.72 -6.84
N ILE A 189 28.01 -15.14 -7.06
CA ILE A 189 29.14 -14.24 -7.33
C ILE A 189 28.89 -13.42 -8.61
N SER A 190 28.46 -14.07 -9.68
CA SER A 190 28.19 -13.46 -10.99
C SER A 190 27.01 -12.48 -10.93
N GLU A 191 25.92 -12.87 -10.26
CA GLU A 191 24.76 -12.01 -10.03
C GLU A 191 25.15 -10.76 -9.26
N PHE A 192 25.94 -10.91 -8.19
CA PHE A 192 26.42 -9.77 -7.41
C PHE A 192 27.31 -8.84 -8.23
N VAL A 193 28.24 -9.38 -9.03
CA VAL A 193 29.11 -8.57 -9.91
C VAL A 193 28.27 -7.81 -10.95
N HIS A 194 27.25 -8.44 -11.53
CA HIS A 194 26.35 -7.80 -12.48
C HIS A 194 25.51 -6.69 -11.81
N LEU A 195 24.98 -6.94 -10.61
CA LEU A 195 24.27 -5.93 -9.82
C LEU A 195 25.16 -4.74 -9.49
N LYS A 196 26.43 -4.99 -9.15
CA LYS A 196 27.42 -3.94 -8.90
C LYS A 196 27.69 -3.10 -10.14
N ALA A 197 27.92 -3.73 -11.29
CA ALA A 197 28.16 -3.02 -12.55
C ALA A 197 26.96 -2.14 -12.95
N ARG A 198 25.73 -2.65 -12.80
CA ARG A 198 24.51 -1.88 -13.06
C ARG A 198 24.36 -0.69 -12.11
N ALA A 199 24.58 -0.90 -10.82
CA ALA A 199 24.48 0.18 -9.82
C ALA A 199 25.56 1.26 -10.04
N GLU A 200 26.76 0.88 -10.47
CA GLU A 200 27.81 1.82 -10.86
C GLU A 200 27.45 2.60 -12.13
N GLY A 201 26.87 1.94 -13.13
CA GLY A 201 26.37 2.61 -14.35
C GLY A 201 25.26 3.64 -14.08
N GLU A 202 24.27 3.27 -13.27
CA GLU A 202 23.19 4.18 -12.89
C GLU A 202 23.68 5.40 -12.09
N LYS A 203 24.73 5.23 -11.28
CA LYS A 203 25.38 6.33 -10.55
C LYS A 203 26.01 7.32 -11.50
N GLU A 204 26.77 6.83 -12.47
CA GLU A 204 27.44 7.69 -13.44
C GLU A 204 26.40 8.44 -14.28
N GLU A 205 25.35 7.78 -14.79
CA GLU A 205 24.27 8.46 -15.52
C GLU A 205 23.56 9.56 -14.68
N LYS A 206 23.30 9.29 -13.41
CA LYS A 206 22.70 10.28 -12.49
C LYS A 206 23.65 11.45 -12.26
N LYS A 207 24.96 11.22 -12.12
CA LYS A 207 25.96 12.31 -12.03
C LYS A 207 25.98 13.16 -13.29
N PHE A 208 26.02 12.55 -14.49
CA PHE A 208 25.99 13.28 -15.76
C PHE A 208 24.73 14.17 -15.89
N LYS A 209 23.54 13.66 -15.54
CA LYS A 209 22.30 14.45 -15.55
C LYS A 209 22.32 15.62 -14.55
N VAL A 210 22.91 15.43 -13.38
CA VAL A 210 23.05 16.49 -12.37
C VAL A 210 24.01 17.58 -12.85
N ASP A 211 25.13 17.20 -13.48
CA ASP A 211 26.09 18.17 -14.02
C ASP A 211 25.54 18.95 -15.22
N ASP A 212 24.75 18.32 -16.09
CA ASP A 212 24.02 19.01 -17.16
C ASP A 212 22.98 19.99 -16.61
N ALA A 213 22.26 19.61 -15.55
CA ALA A 213 21.34 20.51 -14.85
C ALA A 213 22.09 21.67 -14.16
N ARG A 214 23.32 21.44 -13.67
CA ARG A 214 24.19 22.46 -13.06
C ARG A 214 24.71 23.45 -14.12
N LYS A 215 25.08 22.96 -15.31
CA LYS A 215 25.48 23.79 -16.47
C LYS A 215 24.31 24.65 -16.99
N LYS A 216 23.09 24.10 -17.08
CA LYS A 216 21.89 24.88 -17.46
C LYS A 216 21.48 25.95 -16.44
N ARG A 217 21.88 25.82 -15.17
CA ARG A 217 21.59 26.79 -14.10
C ARG A 217 22.63 27.92 -13.97
N SER A 218 23.84 27.79 -14.50
CA SER A 218 24.89 28.80 -14.31
C SER A 218 24.68 30.07 -15.15
N THR A 219 23.82 30.04 -16.18
CA THR A 219 23.55 31.18 -17.08
C THR A 219 22.49 32.16 -16.58
N ARG A 220 21.87 31.94 -15.41
CA ARG A 220 20.94 32.90 -14.78
C ARG A 220 21.25 33.07 -13.29
N LYS A 221 22.25 33.88 -12.95
CA LYS A 221 22.47 34.34 -11.57
C LYS A 221 22.10 35.83 -11.44
N ARG A 222 20.89 36.08 -10.92
CA ARG A 222 20.55 37.35 -10.25
C ARG A 222 21.07 37.27 -8.81
N LYS A 223 21.73 38.33 -8.35
CA LYS A 223 22.31 38.49 -7.00
C LYS A 223 21.19 38.38 -5.95
N ARG A 224 21.36 37.52 -4.93
CA ARG A 224 20.51 37.51 -3.73
C ARG A 224 21.24 38.26 -2.63
N GLU A 225 20.55 39.19 -1.98
CA GLU A 225 21.01 39.86 -0.76
C GLU A 225 20.93 38.92 0.45
N MET A 226 21.84 39.15 1.40
CA MET A 226 21.89 38.44 2.68
C MET A 226 20.84 39.03 3.61
N VAL A 227 19.90 38.20 4.07
CA VAL A 227 18.98 38.53 5.16
C VAL A 227 19.38 37.72 6.38
N ILE A 228 19.67 38.42 7.48
CA ILE A 228 19.94 37.85 8.81
C ILE A 228 18.57 37.57 9.45
N GLN A 229 18.20 36.30 9.61
CA GLN A 229 16.92 35.90 10.23
C GLN A 229 17.00 35.98 11.75
N GLY A 230 16.57 37.12 12.28
CA GLY A 230 16.47 37.41 13.70
C GLY A 230 15.30 38.34 14.01
N GLN A 231 14.13 38.06 13.44
CA GLN A 231 12.80 38.54 13.85
C GLN A 231 11.80 37.91 12.88
N GLU A 232 11.12 36.84 13.30
CA GLU A 232 9.90 36.39 12.62
C GLU A 232 8.76 36.60 13.62
N GLU A 233 8.43 37.87 13.85
CA GLU A 233 7.03 38.25 13.98
C GLU A 233 6.58 38.63 12.57
N GLY A 234 5.69 37.83 11.99
CA GLY A 234 4.94 38.18 10.78
C GLY A 234 5.70 38.04 9.47
N GLU A 235 5.94 36.81 9.00
CA GLU A 235 5.92 36.54 7.56
C GLU A 235 5.06 35.30 7.31
N GLU A 236 3.90 35.55 6.71
CA GLU A 236 2.99 34.56 6.18
C GLU A 236 3.76 33.59 5.27
N ALA A 237 3.95 32.36 5.77
CA ALA A 237 4.43 31.27 4.96
C ALA A 237 3.51 31.16 3.74
N LYS A 238 4.06 31.45 2.55
CA LYS A 238 3.38 31.34 1.26
C LYS A 238 2.56 30.05 1.21
N ALA A 239 1.25 30.21 1.38
CA ALA A 239 0.29 29.13 1.44
C ALA A 239 0.24 28.45 0.07
N ALA A 240 0.70 27.21 0.02
CA ALA A 240 0.37 26.31 -1.08
C ALA A 240 -0.90 25.53 -0.69
N TYR A 241 -2.04 26.22 -0.64
CA TYR A 241 -3.37 25.60 -0.79
C TYR A 241 -4.41 26.69 -1.09
N ALA A 242 -5.21 26.48 -2.14
CA ALA A 242 -6.22 27.40 -2.68
C ALA A 242 -7.58 26.67 -2.80
N GLY A 243 -8.01 26.02 -1.71
CA GLY A 243 -9.37 25.47 -1.57
C GLY A 243 -10.30 26.46 -0.85
N PRO A 244 -11.63 26.28 -0.94
CA PRO A 244 -12.57 27.15 -0.25
C PRO A 244 -12.35 27.07 1.27
N ALA A 245 -12.16 28.24 1.91
CA ALA A 245 -12.01 28.33 3.36
C ALA A 245 -13.36 28.05 4.02
N THR A 246 -13.56 26.82 4.48
CA THR A 246 -14.72 26.49 5.34
C THR A 246 -14.45 26.99 6.77
N LYS A 247 -15.48 27.09 7.61
CA LYS A 247 -15.32 27.46 9.03
C LYS A 247 -15.54 26.26 9.97
N VAL A 248 -15.29 25.04 9.48
CA VAL A 248 -15.65 23.80 10.20
C VAL A 248 -14.94 23.64 11.54
N PHE A 249 -13.81 24.31 11.76
CA PHE A 249 -13.03 24.23 13.00
C PHE A 249 -13.12 25.48 13.87
N GLU A 250 -14.08 26.38 13.60
CA GLU A 250 -14.25 27.61 14.37
C GLU A 250 -14.45 27.32 15.87
N GLY A 251 -13.62 27.95 16.70
CA GLY A 251 -13.67 27.79 18.16
C GLY A 251 -12.98 26.54 18.72
N LEU A 252 -12.35 25.71 17.89
CA LEU A 252 -11.65 24.50 18.31
C LEU A 252 -10.13 24.71 18.41
N ASN A 253 -9.52 24.10 19.43
CA ASN A 253 -8.08 24.09 19.64
C ASN A 253 -7.49 22.73 19.24
N PHE A 254 -6.35 22.72 18.56
CA PHE A 254 -5.69 21.50 18.07
C PHE A 254 -4.24 21.46 18.48
N PHE A 255 -3.80 20.29 18.95
CA PHE A 255 -2.39 20.01 19.20
C PHE A 255 -1.90 18.90 18.25
N ILE A 256 -1.16 19.30 17.21
CA ILE A 256 -0.70 18.40 16.15
C ILE A 256 0.70 17.87 16.48
N MET A 257 0.79 16.55 16.69
CA MET A 257 2.00 15.88 17.17
C MET A 257 2.84 15.26 16.05
N SER A 258 2.21 14.76 14.98
CA SER A 258 2.92 14.06 13.90
C SER A 258 2.41 14.42 12.51
N GLU A 259 3.20 14.09 11.50
CA GLU A 259 2.76 14.06 10.10
C GLU A 259 1.73 12.95 9.86
N ALA A 260 0.92 13.11 8.80
CA ALA A 260 0.00 12.10 8.31
C ALA A 260 0.73 11.14 7.36
N VAL A 261 0.50 9.85 7.48
CA VAL A 261 1.15 8.81 6.67
C VAL A 261 0.18 8.24 5.63
N LYS A 262 -1.07 7.97 6.01
CA LYS A 262 -2.14 7.45 5.15
C LYS A 262 -3.47 8.16 5.47
N PRO A 263 -4.41 8.29 4.51
CA PRO A 263 -4.28 8.00 3.08
C PRO A 263 -3.47 9.07 2.32
N LEU A 264 -3.48 10.32 2.79
CA LEU A 264 -2.74 11.44 2.22
C LEU A 264 -1.54 11.80 3.09
N LYS A 265 -0.33 11.65 2.54
CA LYS A 265 0.89 12.06 3.22
C LYS A 265 0.98 13.58 3.26
N LYS A 266 0.79 14.16 4.45
CA LYS A 266 0.98 15.60 4.71
C LYS A 266 1.90 15.80 5.90
N SER A 267 2.82 16.73 5.77
CA SER A 267 3.69 17.18 6.84
C SER A 267 2.89 17.83 7.97
N LYS A 268 3.49 17.89 9.16
CA LYS A 268 2.90 18.58 10.31
C LYS A 268 2.49 20.02 9.99
N ALA A 269 3.37 20.78 9.31
CA ALA A 269 3.10 22.17 8.95
C ALA A 269 1.91 22.32 7.98
N GLU A 270 1.73 21.37 7.06
CA GLU A 270 0.57 21.37 6.16
C GLU A 270 -0.74 21.05 6.89
N ILE A 271 -0.70 20.20 7.92
CA ILE A 271 -1.87 19.92 8.77
C ILE A 271 -2.21 21.16 9.62
N GLU A 272 -1.20 21.82 10.20
CA GLU A 272 -1.41 23.07 10.94
C GLU A 272 -1.97 24.19 10.05
N ALA A 273 -1.47 24.31 8.81
CA ALA A 273 -1.99 25.24 7.83
C ALA A 273 -3.44 24.92 7.44
N LEU A 274 -3.79 23.64 7.29
CA LEU A 274 -5.16 23.19 7.00
C LEU A 274 -6.12 23.53 8.15
N VAL A 275 -5.72 23.32 9.40
CA VAL A 275 -6.53 23.69 10.57
C VAL A 275 -6.76 25.21 10.61
N LYS A 276 -5.70 26.00 10.43
CA LYS A 276 -5.79 27.48 10.42
C LYS A 276 -6.64 28.01 9.28
N ALA A 277 -6.51 27.43 8.08
CA ALA A 277 -7.30 27.81 6.91
C ALA A 277 -8.82 27.57 7.12
N ASN A 278 -9.18 26.66 8.02
CA ASN A 278 -10.57 26.31 8.33
C ASN A 278 -11.06 26.85 9.69
N ALA A 279 -10.48 27.98 10.14
CA ALA A 279 -10.83 28.71 11.37
C ALA A 279 -10.50 28.01 12.70
N GLY A 280 -9.68 26.95 12.70
CA GLY A 280 -9.20 26.29 13.91
C GLY A 280 -7.93 26.92 14.47
N ASN A 281 -7.75 26.83 15.80
CA ASN A 281 -6.56 27.33 16.49
C ASN A 281 -5.55 26.20 16.74
N VAL A 282 -4.27 26.45 16.47
CA VAL A 282 -3.19 25.48 16.70
C VAL A 282 -2.41 25.88 17.95
N VAL A 283 -2.48 25.03 18.97
CA VAL A 283 -1.78 25.26 20.25
C VAL A 283 -0.40 24.60 20.25
N ALA A 284 0.54 25.18 21.01
CA ALA A 284 1.92 24.69 21.09
C ALA A 284 2.13 23.62 22.17
N SER A 285 1.15 23.38 23.04
CA SER A 285 1.26 22.46 24.18
C SER A 285 0.03 21.58 24.32
N GLU A 286 0.23 20.32 24.71
CA GLU A 286 -0.88 19.43 25.06
C GLU A 286 -1.58 19.83 26.35
N LYS A 287 -1.02 20.77 27.14
CA LYS A 287 -1.58 21.12 28.46
C LYS A 287 -2.93 21.83 28.39
N ASP A 288 -3.31 22.32 27.21
CA ASP A 288 -4.64 22.88 27.00
C ASP A 288 -5.69 21.74 27.09
N PRO A 289 -6.63 21.79 28.06
CA PRO A 289 -7.65 20.75 28.22
C PRO A 289 -8.66 20.74 27.07
N SER A 290 -8.82 21.86 26.36
CA SER A 290 -9.75 22.00 25.23
C SER A 290 -9.13 21.56 23.89
N ALA A 291 -7.84 21.21 23.87
CA ALA A 291 -7.14 20.87 22.65
C ALA A 291 -7.39 19.41 22.21
N ILE A 292 -7.81 19.25 20.96
CA ILE A 292 -7.92 17.96 20.28
C ILE A 292 -6.50 17.49 19.91
N LEU A 293 -6.14 16.29 20.37
CA LEU A 293 -4.82 15.72 20.16
C LEU A 293 -4.78 14.97 18.82
N VAL A 294 -3.89 15.37 17.91
CA VAL A 294 -3.80 14.80 16.56
C VAL A 294 -2.47 14.10 16.33
N ALA A 295 -2.50 12.80 15.99
CA ALA A 295 -1.32 12.02 15.61
C ALA A 295 -1.66 10.80 14.72
N ASP A 296 -0.69 10.42 13.90
CA ASP A 296 -0.72 9.22 13.05
C ASP A 296 0.54 8.34 13.24
N ARG A 297 1.47 8.76 14.11
CA ARG A 297 2.69 8.01 14.44
C ARG A 297 2.85 7.83 15.93
N ASN A 298 3.39 6.68 16.30
CA ASN A 298 3.72 6.35 17.68
C ASN A 298 5.03 7.03 18.11
N LEU A 299 4.99 8.35 18.29
CA LEU A 299 6.09 9.15 18.84
C LEU A 299 6.20 8.92 20.36
N VAL A 300 7.36 9.21 20.96
CA VAL A 300 7.58 9.05 22.42
C VAL A 300 6.51 9.80 23.24
N LYS A 301 6.13 10.99 22.78
CA LYS A 301 5.09 11.80 23.41
C LYS A 301 3.70 11.18 23.29
N VAL A 302 3.38 10.61 22.12
CA VAL A 302 2.13 9.88 21.87
C VAL A 302 2.07 8.63 22.74
N ALA A 303 3.14 7.83 22.80
CA ALA A 303 3.23 6.68 23.68
C ALA A 303 3.08 7.04 25.16
N SER A 304 3.61 8.19 25.58
CA SER A 304 3.46 8.71 26.94
C SER A 304 2.01 9.08 27.26
N LEU A 305 1.31 9.72 26.32
CA LEU A 305 -0.11 10.08 26.46
C LEU A 305 -1.02 8.84 26.47
N ILE A 306 -0.74 7.86 25.62
CA ILE A 306 -1.44 6.56 25.61
C ILE A 306 -1.30 5.87 26.97
N LYS A 307 -0.10 5.87 27.56
CA LYS A 307 0.13 5.27 28.88
C LYS A 307 -0.59 5.98 30.02
N ARG A 308 -0.88 7.27 29.88
CA ARG A 308 -1.64 8.04 30.88
C ARG A 308 -3.13 7.73 30.81
N ASP A 309 -3.63 7.33 29.63
CA ASP A 309 -5.03 6.96 29.41
C ASP A 309 -6.03 8.07 29.83
N GLU A 310 -5.61 9.33 29.65
CA GLU A 310 -6.39 10.51 30.07
C GLU A 310 -7.18 11.14 28.93
N ARG A 311 -6.66 11.08 27.69
CA ARG A 311 -7.26 11.73 26.51
C ARG A 311 -7.09 10.90 25.24
N SER A 312 -8.15 10.89 24.44
CA SER A 312 -8.16 10.24 23.14
C SER A 312 -7.30 11.00 22.13
N ILE A 313 -6.72 10.27 21.19
CA ILE A 313 -5.86 10.79 20.13
C ILE A 313 -6.51 10.45 18.79
N VAL A 314 -6.69 11.47 17.96
CA VAL A 314 -7.37 11.38 16.67
C VAL A 314 -6.35 11.39 15.55
N ARG A 315 -6.61 10.64 14.47
CA ARG A 315 -5.81 10.63 13.25
C ARG A 315 -6.07 11.90 12.44
N PRO A 316 -5.07 12.41 11.69
CA PRO A 316 -5.28 13.51 10.74
C PRO A 316 -6.36 13.24 9.69
N ASN A 317 -6.70 11.96 9.42
CA ASN A 317 -7.76 11.61 8.47
C ASN A 317 -9.10 12.30 8.78
N TRP A 318 -9.46 12.37 10.07
CA TRP A 318 -10.69 13.05 10.50
C TRP A 318 -10.73 14.52 10.10
N LEU A 319 -9.59 15.22 10.14
CA LEU A 319 -9.52 16.62 9.71
C LEU A 319 -9.80 16.75 8.22
N TYR A 320 -9.32 15.81 7.41
CA TYR A 320 -9.58 15.80 5.98
C TYR A 320 -11.04 15.52 5.67
N ASP A 321 -11.63 14.55 6.38
CA ASP A 321 -13.03 14.19 6.23
C ASP A 321 -13.95 15.35 6.66
N CYS A 322 -13.62 16.06 7.75
CA CYS A 322 -14.35 17.25 8.18
C CYS A 322 -14.31 18.39 7.16
N VAL A 323 -13.11 18.71 6.64
CA VAL A 323 -12.96 19.79 5.64
C VAL A 323 -13.72 19.44 4.37
N LYS A 324 -13.57 18.20 3.90
CA LYS A 324 -14.24 17.74 2.68
C LYS A 324 -15.75 17.74 2.82
N GLN A 325 -16.29 17.23 3.92
CA GLN A 325 -17.73 17.30 4.17
C GLN A 325 -18.19 18.75 4.28
N GLY A 326 -17.43 19.62 4.94
CA GLY A 326 -17.71 21.06 4.99
C GLY A 326 -17.71 21.75 3.63
N GLU A 327 -16.90 21.29 2.68
CA GLU A 327 -16.92 21.76 1.29
C GLU A 327 -18.20 21.32 0.56
N LEU A 328 -18.67 20.09 0.80
CA LEU A 328 -19.93 19.58 0.24
C LEU A 328 -21.15 20.28 0.85
N ASP A 329 -21.10 20.58 2.14
CA ASP A 329 -22.14 21.25 2.89
C ASP A 329 -22.05 22.79 2.83
N LEU A 330 -21.31 23.36 1.87
CA LEU A 330 -21.26 24.80 1.63
C LEU A 330 -22.68 25.36 1.42
N GLY A 331 -23.11 26.23 2.35
CA GLY A 331 -24.46 26.82 2.37
C GLY A 331 -25.44 26.16 3.34
N ARG A 332 -25.04 25.07 4.02
CA ARG A 332 -25.76 24.45 5.14
C ARG A 332 -25.10 24.83 6.48
N PRO A 333 -25.75 24.58 7.63
CA PRO A 333 -25.10 24.75 8.92
C PRO A 333 -23.82 23.90 9.01
N GLY A 334 -22.69 24.53 9.32
CA GLY A 334 -21.42 23.83 9.48
C GLY A 334 -21.45 22.94 10.72
N LEU A 335 -21.68 21.64 10.52
CA LEU A 335 -21.63 20.63 11.56
C LEU A 335 -20.27 19.95 11.55
N LEU A 336 -19.69 19.77 12.73
CA LEU A 336 -18.46 19.02 12.89
C LEU A 336 -18.77 17.52 12.84
N LEU A 337 -18.02 16.76 12.04
CA LEU A 337 -18.22 15.32 11.98
C LEU A 337 -17.89 14.65 13.33
N PRO A 338 -18.73 13.71 13.79
CA PRO A 338 -18.41 12.90 14.96
C PRO A 338 -17.16 12.04 14.69
N PHE A 339 -16.52 11.59 15.77
CA PHE A 339 -15.42 10.64 15.62
C PHE A 339 -15.96 9.27 15.23
N GLU A 340 -15.27 8.62 14.31
CA GLU A 340 -15.58 7.25 13.86
C GLU A 340 -14.41 6.35 14.25
N PRO A 341 -14.59 5.02 14.32
CA PRO A 341 -13.51 4.11 14.70
C PRO A 341 -12.24 4.28 13.85
N LYS A 342 -12.39 4.53 12.54
CA LYS A 342 -11.26 4.77 11.63
C LYS A 342 -10.48 6.06 11.94
N HIS A 343 -11.12 7.03 12.59
CA HIS A 343 -10.53 8.31 12.98
C HIS A 343 -9.68 8.21 14.24
N LEU A 344 -9.86 7.16 15.04
CA LEU A 344 -9.23 7.06 16.33
C LEU A 344 -7.84 6.43 16.19
N PHE A 345 -6.82 7.14 16.68
CA PHE A 345 -5.48 6.58 16.85
C PHE A 345 -5.38 5.85 18.19
N PHE A 346 -6.00 6.43 19.21
CA PHE A 346 -6.13 5.88 20.55
C PHE A 346 -7.40 6.42 21.21
N THR A 347 -8.15 5.55 21.87
CA THR A 347 -9.33 5.90 22.65
C THR A 347 -9.05 5.58 24.10
N VAL A 348 -9.44 6.48 24.99
CA VAL A 348 -9.32 6.25 26.43
C VAL A 348 -10.24 5.13 26.89
N SER A 349 -9.84 4.44 27.96
CA SER A 349 -10.61 3.30 28.47
C SER A 349 -12.05 3.64 28.87
N SER A 350 -12.32 4.89 29.24
CA SER A 350 -13.65 5.39 29.60
C SER A 350 -14.57 5.63 28.40
N ASP A 351 -14.02 5.81 27.20
CA ASP A 351 -14.77 6.10 25.97
C ASP A 351 -14.77 4.90 24.99
N TYR A 352 -14.33 3.70 25.41
CA TYR A 352 -14.41 2.51 24.55
C TYR A 352 -15.86 2.19 24.19
N GLY A 353 -16.11 1.93 22.90
CA GLY A 353 -17.44 1.66 22.35
C GLY A 353 -18.28 2.92 22.06
N LYS A 354 -17.92 4.09 22.58
CA LYS A 354 -18.71 5.33 22.44
C LYS A 354 -18.86 5.82 21.01
N PHE A 355 -17.89 5.50 20.15
CA PHE A 355 -17.82 5.97 18.78
C PHE A 355 -18.21 4.91 17.75
N ASP A 356 -18.48 3.68 18.21
CA ASP A 356 -18.77 2.55 17.34
C ASP A 356 -20.16 2.70 16.71
N ASP A 357 -21.09 3.38 17.39
CA ASP A 357 -22.45 3.66 16.91
C ASP A 357 -22.53 4.77 15.82
N ASN A 358 -21.40 5.42 15.49
CA ASN A 358 -21.36 6.45 14.45
C ASN A 358 -21.23 5.88 13.03
N VAL A 359 -21.04 4.56 12.93
CA VAL A 359 -20.95 3.81 11.67
C VAL A 359 -21.92 2.62 11.71
N ASP A 360 -22.27 2.09 10.54
CA ASP A 360 -23.09 0.89 10.43
C ASP A 360 -22.32 -0.40 10.79
N GLU A 361 -22.98 -1.55 10.69
CA GLU A 361 -22.38 -2.86 11.00
C GLU A 361 -21.16 -3.21 10.11
N PHE A 362 -20.99 -2.50 8.99
CA PHE A 362 -19.91 -2.70 8.02
C PHE A 362 -18.89 -1.56 8.01
N GLY A 363 -19.08 -0.52 8.82
CA GLY A 363 -18.19 0.64 8.92
C GLY A 363 -18.52 1.80 7.97
N ASP A 364 -19.71 1.79 7.36
CA ASP A 364 -20.24 2.92 6.58
C ASP A 364 -20.68 4.06 7.52
N SER A 365 -20.38 5.31 7.15
CA SER A 365 -20.66 6.46 8.02
C SER A 365 -22.09 6.94 7.87
N TYR A 366 -22.76 7.21 8.99
CA TYR A 366 -24.08 7.83 8.97
C TYR A 366 -24.07 9.35 8.70
N THR A 367 -22.91 10.00 8.80
CA THR A 367 -22.83 11.47 8.87
C THR A 367 -21.94 12.10 7.79
N ARG A 368 -21.25 11.26 7.00
CA ARG A 368 -20.30 11.69 5.99
C ARG A 368 -20.59 10.98 4.68
N ASP A 369 -20.47 11.70 3.58
CA ASP A 369 -20.59 11.12 2.25
C ASP A 369 -19.39 10.20 1.94
N VAL A 370 -19.69 8.97 1.54
CA VAL A 370 -18.70 7.95 1.18
C VAL A 370 -18.35 8.03 -0.29
N GLU A 371 -17.05 7.98 -0.60
CA GLU A 371 -16.59 7.96 -1.99
C GLU A 371 -16.73 6.59 -2.64
N PRO A 372 -16.87 6.52 -3.98
CA PRO A 372 -16.94 5.24 -4.69
C PRO A 372 -15.77 4.29 -4.36
N GLY A 373 -14.56 4.83 -4.16
CA GLY A 373 -13.39 4.01 -3.81
C GLY A 373 -13.46 3.44 -2.38
N GLU A 374 -14.04 4.17 -1.45
CA GLU A 374 -14.23 3.73 -0.07
C GLU A 374 -15.41 2.76 0.03
N LEU A 375 -16.51 3.04 -0.66
CA LEU A 375 -17.65 2.14 -0.78
C LEU A 375 -17.24 0.78 -1.37
N LEU A 376 -16.39 0.78 -2.40
CA LEU A 376 -15.82 -0.44 -2.96
C LEU A 376 -14.97 -1.22 -1.93
N GLN A 377 -14.25 -0.52 -1.05
CA GLN A 377 -13.47 -1.16 -0.01
C GLN A 377 -14.39 -1.76 1.07
N LEU A 378 -15.45 -1.05 1.47
CA LEU A 378 -16.49 -1.57 2.36
C LEU A 378 -17.11 -2.86 1.80
N PHE A 379 -17.52 -2.85 0.53
CA PHE A 379 -18.08 -4.05 -0.13
C PHE A 379 -17.12 -5.25 -0.16
N LYS A 380 -15.80 -5.03 -0.20
CA LYS A 380 -14.81 -6.12 -0.14
C LYS A 380 -14.64 -6.71 1.26
N GLU A 381 -14.86 -5.90 2.29
CA GLU A 381 -14.72 -6.30 3.69
C GLU A 381 -16.01 -6.93 4.23
N MET A 382 -17.16 -6.65 3.59
CA MET A 382 -18.44 -7.28 3.91
C MET A 382 -18.36 -8.81 3.77
N PRO A 383 -18.78 -9.57 4.81
CA PRO A 383 -18.82 -11.02 4.72
C PRO A 383 -19.89 -11.45 3.71
N VAL A 384 -19.50 -12.35 2.79
CA VAL A 384 -20.43 -12.90 1.80
C VAL A 384 -21.45 -13.80 2.52
N ARG A 385 -22.60 -13.25 2.88
CA ARG A 385 -23.77 -14.01 3.35
C ARG A 385 -24.55 -14.48 2.12
N VAL A 386 -24.18 -15.65 1.57
CA VAL A 386 -24.98 -16.27 0.51
C VAL A 386 -26.30 -16.74 1.12
N LYS A 387 -27.35 -15.91 1.05
CA LYS A 387 -28.72 -16.44 1.15
C LYS A 387 -28.89 -17.45 0.01
N LYS A 388 -29.54 -18.59 0.28
CA LYS A 388 -29.73 -19.67 -0.71
C LYS A 388 -30.50 -19.22 -1.95
N GLU A 389 -31.24 -18.12 -1.86
CA GLU A 389 -32.07 -17.55 -2.90
C GLU A 389 -31.74 -16.06 -3.01
N TYR A 390 -31.31 -15.65 -4.20
CA TYR A 390 -31.15 -14.25 -4.59
C TYR A 390 -32.48 -13.81 -5.19
N ASP A 391 -33.18 -12.91 -4.50
CA ASP A 391 -34.42 -12.31 -5.01
C ASP A 391 -34.08 -10.96 -5.65
N ALA A 392 -34.04 -10.95 -6.99
CA ALA A 392 -33.76 -9.74 -7.74
C ALA A 392 -34.89 -8.70 -7.60
N ASP A 393 -36.13 -9.15 -7.38
CA ASP A 393 -37.29 -8.27 -7.25
C ASP A 393 -37.28 -7.55 -5.90
N GLU A 394 -36.87 -8.23 -4.82
CA GLU A 394 -36.67 -7.61 -3.49
C GLU A 394 -35.63 -6.47 -3.56
N VAL A 395 -34.54 -6.67 -4.30
CA VAL A 395 -33.49 -5.64 -4.48
C VAL A 395 -34.02 -4.45 -5.28
N ARG A 396 -34.83 -4.70 -6.33
CA ARG A 396 -35.43 -3.65 -7.15
C ARG A 396 -36.47 -2.83 -6.39
N GLU A 397 -37.37 -3.48 -5.64
CA GLU A 397 -38.39 -2.80 -4.82
C GLU A 397 -37.76 -1.86 -3.76
N GLN A 398 -36.55 -2.15 -3.29
CA GLN A 398 -35.81 -1.27 -2.39
C GLN A 398 -35.19 -0.06 -3.11
N LEU A 399 -34.88 -0.19 -4.41
CA LEU A 399 -34.20 0.86 -5.21
C LEU A 399 -35.18 1.80 -5.91
N ASP A 400 -36.35 1.31 -6.35
CA ASP A 400 -37.39 2.07 -7.06
C ASP A 400 -37.91 3.32 -6.32
N PRO A 401 -38.14 3.31 -4.98
CA PRO A 401 -38.64 4.47 -4.24
C PRO A 401 -37.71 5.69 -4.29
N HIS A 402 -36.43 5.47 -4.62
CA HIS A 402 -35.39 6.49 -4.59
C HIS A 402 -35.19 7.19 -5.94
N ASN A 403 -35.99 6.84 -6.96
CA ASN A 403 -35.99 7.48 -8.28
C ASN A 403 -34.57 7.52 -8.90
N LEU A 404 -33.78 6.47 -8.67
CA LEU A 404 -32.38 6.35 -9.09
C LEU A 404 -32.21 6.15 -10.61
N GLY A 405 -33.31 6.13 -11.36
CA GLY A 405 -33.30 6.07 -12.82
C GLY A 405 -32.77 4.74 -13.38
N LEU A 406 -32.92 3.63 -12.65
CA LEU A 406 -32.49 2.30 -13.10
C LEU A 406 -33.19 1.89 -14.41
N ASP A 407 -34.44 2.32 -14.60
CA ASP A 407 -35.22 2.15 -15.84
C ASP A 407 -34.54 2.73 -17.09
N SER A 408 -33.63 3.70 -16.91
CA SER A 408 -32.90 4.34 -18.02
C SER A 408 -31.60 3.60 -18.38
N LEU A 409 -31.20 2.60 -17.58
CA LEU A 409 -30.02 1.80 -17.87
C LEU A 409 -30.33 0.80 -18.98
N PRO A 410 -29.49 0.70 -20.03
CA PRO A 410 -29.69 -0.31 -21.06
C PRO A 410 -29.77 -1.74 -20.50
N GLY A 411 -29.05 -2.02 -19.41
CA GLY A 411 -29.04 -3.32 -18.74
C GLY A 411 -30.34 -3.68 -18.01
N CYS A 412 -31.29 -2.76 -17.85
CA CYS A 412 -32.60 -2.99 -17.22
C CYS A 412 -33.75 -2.70 -18.20
N MET A 413 -33.45 -2.48 -19.49
CA MET A 413 -34.41 -2.02 -20.49
C MET A 413 -35.60 -2.97 -20.66
N PHE A 414 -35.38 -4.28 -20.52
CA PHE A 414 -36.40 -5.30 -20.67
C PHE A 414 -36.89 -5.86 -19.34
N GLN A 415 -36.70 -5.15 -18.21
CA GLN A 415 -37.10 -5.61 -16.87
C GLN A 415 -38.60 -5.98 -16.75
N SER A 416 -39.46 -5.31 -17.52
CA SER A 416 -40.90 -5.60 -17.55
C SER A 416 -41.29 -6.67 -18.58
N VAL A 417 -40.30 -7.22 -19.30
CA VAL A 417 -40.49 -8.20 -20.36
C VAL A 417 -40.31 -9.60 -19.82
N VAL A 418 -41.44 -10.29 -19.74
CA VAL A 418 -41.52 -11.74 -19.57
C VAL A 418 -41.74 -12.36 -20.94
N ALA A 419 -40.70 -12.96 -21.52
CA ALA A 419 -40.66 -13.38 -22.91
C ALA A 419 -40.49 -14.90 -23.08
N TYR A 420 -41.16 -15.42 -24.11
CA TYR A 420 -40.83 -16.72 -24.70
C TYR A 420 -40.11 -16.47 -26.02
N CYS A 421 -38.95 -17.12 -26.21
CA CYS A 421 -38.20 -17.06 -27.46
C CYS A 421 -38.41 -18.35 -28.25
N ALA A 422 -38.92 -18.22 -29.48
CA ALA A 422 -39.07 -19.35 -30.37
C ALA A 422 -37.69 -19.97 -30.74
N ASN A 423 -37.71 -21.23 -31.17
CA ASN A 423 -36.48 -22.00 -31.41
C ASN A 423 -35.61 -21.44 -32.55
N ASP A 424 -36.20 -20.65 -33.43
CA ASP A 424 -35.59 -20.01 -34.59
C ASP A 424 -35.01 -18.61 -34.30
N VAL A 425 -35.17 -18.10 -33.07
CA VAL A 425 -34.54 -16.85 -32.63
C VAL A 425 -33.04 -17.05 -32.43
N ASP A 426 -32.25 -16.09 -32.91
CA ASP A 426 -30.80 -16.10 -32.74
C ASP A 426 -30.40 -16.09 -31.25
N GLU A 427 -29.40 -16.90 -30.89
CA GLU A 427 -28.91 -16.99 -29.51
C GLU A 427 -28.40 -15.65 -28.98
N ASP A 428 -27.89 -14.78 -29.84
CA ASP A 428 -27.44 -13.44 -29.45
C ASP A 428 -28.61 -12.57 -28.99
N ALA A 429 -29.77 -12.65 -29.64
CA ALA A 429 -30.97 -11.94 -29.20
C ALA A 429 -31.48 -12.48 -27.84
N LYS A 430 -31.46 -13.81 -27.64
CA LYS A 430 -31.82 -14.43 -26.35
C LYS A 430 -30.88 -14.00 -25.22
N ARG A 431 -29.56 -13.96 -25.49
CA ARG A 431 -28.57 -13.49 -24.53
C ARG A 431 -28.74 -12.01 -24.20
N LEU A 432 -29.03 -11.17 -25.21
CA LEU A 432 -29.27 -9.75 -25.01
C LEU A 432 -30.49 -9.50 -24.13
N LEU A 433 -31.60 -10.22 -24.34
CA LEU A 433 -32.78 -10.15 -23.48
C LEU A 433 -32.44 -10.46 -22.02
N ARG A 434 -31.78 -11.59 -21.77
CA ARG A 434 -31.36 -11.98 -20.41
C ARG A 434 -30.37 -10.98 -19.81
N PHE A 435 -29.45 -10.45 -20.61
CA PHE A 435 -28.47 -9.46 -20.17
C PHE A 435 -29.11 -8.11 -19.80
N ALA A 436 -30.17 -7.73 -20.51
CA ALA A 436 -30.94 -6.51 -20.29
C ALA A 436 -32.18 -6.73 -19.40
N ASP A 437 -32.11 -7.73 -18.52
CA ASP A 437 -33.03 -8.04 -17.42
C ASP A 437 -34.42 -8.57 -17.81
N ALA A 438 -34.57 -9.13 -19.01
CA ALA A 438 -35.79 -9.85 -19.38
C ALA A 438 -35.85 -11.24 -18.71
N THR A 439 -37.04 -11.64 -18.27
CA THR A 439 -37.30 -13.02 -17.86
C THR A 439 -37.62 -13.85 -19.11
N VAL A 440 -36.72 -14.76 -19.47
CA VAL A 440 -36.84 -15.56 -20.71
C VAL A 440 -37.11 -17.02 -20.39
N PHE A 441 -38.24 -17.54 -20.87
CA PHE A 441 -38.64 -18.94 -20.74
C PHE A 441 -38.33 -19.74 -22.01
N GLU A 442 -37.99 -21.02 -21.82
CA GLU A 442 -37.71 -21.95 -22.93
C GLU A 442 -38.95 -22.74 -23.35
N ASP A 443 -39.95 -22.84 -22.47
CA ASP A 443 -41.26 -23.42 -22.79
C ASP A 443 -42.35 -22.34 -22.74
N LEU A 444 -43.16 -22.29 -23.79
CA LEU A 444 -44.30 -21.37 -23.93
C LEU A 444 -45.34 -21.59 -22.82
N LEU A 445 -45.43 -22.81 -22.28
CA LEU A 445 -46.42 -23.17 -21.26
C LEU A 445 -45.90 -23.03 -19.82
N GLU A 446 -44.64 -22.67 -19.64
CA GLU A 446 -43.99 -22.58 -18.34
C GLU A 446 -44.63 -21.51 -17.45
N GLU A 447 -44.96 -20.35 -18.04
CA GLU A 447 -45.56 -19.23 -17.33
C GLU A 447 -46.79 -18.68 -18.07
N ARG A 448 -47.89 -18.45 -17.32
CA ARG A 448 -49.16 -17.97 -17.91
C ARG A 448 -49.24 -16.45 -18.02
N GLN A 449 -48.19 -15.75 -17.58
CA GLN A 449 -48.10 -14.29 -17.56
C GLN A 449 -47.10 -13.73 -18.58
N LEU A 450 -46.83 -14.46 -19.68
CA LEU A 450 -45.98 -13.94 -20.75
C LEU A 450 -46.51 -12.62 -21.29
N THR A 451 -45.59 -11.67 -21.42
CA THR A 451 -45.85 -10.34 -21.99
C THR A 451 -45.47 -10.30 -23.47
N HIS A 452 -44.43 -11.05 -23.87
CA HIS A 452 -43.86 -11.03 -25.21
C HIS A 452 -43.57 -12.44 -25.73
N VAL A 453 -43.72 -12.61 -27.03
CA VAL A 453 -43.25 -13.77 -27.81
C VAL A 453 -42.32 -13.23 -28.87
N ILE A 454 -41.12 -13.77 -28.93
CA ILE A 454 -40.07 -13.31 -29.85
C ILE A 454 -39.83 -14.43 -30.85
N ALA A 455 -39.87 -14.09 -32.13
CA ALA A 455 -39.68 -15.03 -33.24
C ALA A 455 -38.80 -14.41 -34.33
N GLN A 456 -38.30 -15.23 -35.24
CA GLN A 456 -37.64 -14.72 -36.45
C GLN A 456 -38.67 -14.11 -37.41
N GLN A 457 -38.20 -13.24 -38.31
CA GLN A 457 -39.02 -12.78 -39.43
C GLN A 457 -39.49 -13.97 -40.28
N ASP A 458 -40.79 -13.99 -40.61
CA ASP A 458 -41.45 -15.03 -41.41
C ASP A 458 -41.37 -16.46 -40.82
N SER A 459 -41.32 -16.56 -39.48
CA SER A 459 -41.30 -17.83 -38.75
C SER A 459 -42.60 -18.67 -38.93
N ASP A 460 -42.45 -19.91 -39.36
CA ASP A 460 -43.55 -20.88 -39.45
C ASP A 460 -44.17 -21.23 -38.09
N ALA A 461 -43.42 -21.03 -36.99
CA ALA A 461 -43.86 -21.34 -35.63
C ALA A 461 -44.94 -20.36 -35.13
N VAL A 462 -44.99 -19.13 -35.66
CA VAL A 462 -45.85 -18.04 -35.19
C VAL A 462 -47.34 -18.39 -35.31
N ARG A 463 -47.74 -19.10 -36.38
CA ARG A 463 -49.14 -19.52 -36.55
C ARG A 463 -49.59 -20.46 -35.44
N GLY A 464 -48.73 -21.40 -35.07
CA GLY A 464 -49.00 -22.34 -33.97
C GLY A 464 -49.04 -21.63 -32.63
N ILE A 465 -48.08 -20.73 -32.37
CA ILE A 465 -48.01 -19.96 -31.12
C ILE A 465 -49.26 -19.07 -30.97
N ARG A 466 -49.68 -18.37 -32.03
CA ARG A 466 -50.91 -17.55 -32.04
C ARG A 466 -52.15 -18.36 -31.67
N ALA A 467 -52.29 -19.56 -32.20
CA ALA A 467 -53.42 -20.43 -31.88
C ALA A 467 -53.44 -20.83 -30.39
N THR A 468 -52.26 -21.10 -29.82
CA THR A 468 -52.10 -21.47 -28.41
C THR A 468 -52.41 -20.29 -27.48
N VAL A 469 -51.88 -19.10 -27.77
CA VAL A 469 -52.04 -17.92 -26.90
C VAL A 469 -53.39 -17.21 -27.06
N ALA A 470 -54.13 -17.46 -28.15
CA ALA A 470 -55.44 -16.85 -28.39
C ALA A 470 -56.46 -17.11 -27.26
N GLY A 471 -56.35 -18.27 -26.59
CA GLY A 471 -57.20 -18.64 -25.47
C GLY A 471 -56.80 -18.04 -24.11
N TRP A 472 -55.72 -17.26 -24.05
CA TRP A 472 -55.20 -16.74 -22.78
C TRP A 472 -55.91 -15.44 -22.38
N ARG A 473 -56.05 -15.22 -21.07
CA ARG A 473 -56.72 -14.04 -20.52
C ARG A 473 -55.96 -12.74 -20.82
N LYS A 474 -54.62 -12.80 -20.86
CA LYS A 474 -53.73 -11.72 -21.32
C LYS A 474 -52.92 -12.30 -22.47
N GLN A 475 -53.05 -11.70 -23.65
CA GLN A 475 -52.33 -12.16 -24.84
C GLN A 475 -50.96 -11.45 -24.91
N PRO A 476 -49.86 -12.20 -25.08
CA PRO A 476 -48.54 -11.59 -25.25
C PRO A 476 -48.44 -10.89 -26.61
N ARG A 477 -47.62 -9.84 -26.68
CA ARG A 477 -47.23 -9.21 -27.95
C ARG A 477 -46.29 -10.12 -28.71
N ILE A 478 -46.52 -10.33 -30.00
CA ILE A 478 -45.66 -11.18 -30.83
C ILE A 478 -44.81 -10.28 -31.71
N VAL A 479 -43.50 -10.27 -31.46
CA VAL A 479 -42.52 -9.39 -32.11
C VAL A 479 -41.43 -10.18 -32.81
N ILE A 480 -40.82 -9.58 -33.82
CA ILE A 480 -39.62 -10.14 -34.45
C ILE A 480 -38.37 -9.81 -33.63
N GLN A 481 -37.33 -10.64 -33.72
CA GLN A 481 -36.08 -10.47 -32.97
C GLN A 481 -35.38 -9.12 -33.21
N GLU A 482 -35.60 -8.49 -34.35
CA GLU A 482 -35.07 -7.16 -34.70
C GLU A 482 -35.53 -6.08 -33.70
N TRP A 483 -36.71 -6.25 -33.08
CA TRP A 483 -37.16 -5.35 -32.01
C TRP A 483 -36.17 -5.30 -30.85
N VAL A 484 -35.63 -6.46 -30.45
CA VAL A 484 -34.65 -6.56 -29.38
C VAL A 484 -33.35 -5.88 -29.78
N LEU A 485 -32.87 -6.20 -30.98
CA LEU A 485 -31.59 -5.70 -31.51
C LEU A 485 -31.61 -4.18 -31.71
N ASP A 486 -32.70 -3.65 -32.27
CA ASP A 486 -32.86 -2.22 -32.50
C ASP A 486 -33.09 -1.47 -31.19
N SER A 487 -33.88 -2.02 -30.26
CA SER A 487 -34.04 -1.41 -28.92
C SER A 487 -32.72 -1.34 -28.18
N TRP A 488 -31.91 -2.40 -28.26
CA TRP A 488 -30.56 -2.42 -27.71
C TRP A 488 -29.65 -1.36 -28.34
N LYS A 489 -29.67 -1.25 -29.68
CA LYS A 489 -28.87 -0.29 -30.44
C LYS A 489 -29.23 1.16 -30.12
N GLU A 490 -30.52 1.47 -30.03
CA GLU A 490 -31.03 2.80 -29.68
C GLU A 490 -31.01 3.09 -28.18
N LYS A 491 -30.63 2.09 -27.35
CA LYS A 491 -30.55 2.18 -25.89
C LYS A 491 -31.86 2.60 -25.23
N THR A 492 -32.98 2.23 -25.85
CA THR A 492 -34.32 2.51 -25.35
C THR A 492 -35.28 1.43 -25.82
N LEU A 493 -36.33 1.16 -25.04
CA LEU A 493 -37.39 0.27 -25.46
C LEU A 493 -38.15 0.90 -26.63
N LEU A 494 -38.10 0.27 -27.81
CA LEU A 494 -38.83 0.72 -28.98
C LEU A 494 -40.28 0.19 -28.96
N ASP A 495 -41.16 0.90 -29.65
CA ASP A 495 -42.56 0.52 -29.80
C ASP A 495 -42.69 -0.81 -30.57
N GLU A 496 -43.35 -1.79 -29.97
CA GLU A 496 -43.49 -3.14 -30.50
C GLU A 496 -44.34 -3.18 -31.76
N GLU A 497 -45.24 -2.20 -31.97
CA GLU A 497 -46.13 -2.15 -33.14
C GLU A 497 -45.38 -2.03 -34.47
N ARG A 498 -44.12 -1.56 -34.42
CA ARG A 498 -43.25 -1.43 -35.59
C ARG A 498 -42.58 -2.74 -35.99
N TYR A 499 -42.65 -3.77 -35.15
CA TYR A 499 -41.94 -5.03 -35.30
C TYR A 499 -42.87 -6.26 -35.25
N PRO A 500 -43.99 -6.30 -35.99
CA PRO A 500 -44.90 -7.42 -35.92
C PRO A 500 -44.28 -8.66 -36.58
N SER A 501 -44.28 -9.79 -35.88
CA SER A 501 -44.01 -11.09 -36.51
C SER A 501 -45.29 -11.57 -37.19
N ARG A 502 -45.27 -11.73 -38.53
CA ARG A 502 -46.47 -11.94 -39.35
C ARG A 502 -46.97 -13.37 -39.39
#